data_AF-A0A8J4SLC3-F1
#
_entry.id   AF-A0A8J4SLC3-F1
#
_cell.length_a   1.000
_cell.length_b   1.000
_cell.length_c   1.000
_cell.angle_alpha   90.00
_cell.angle_beta   90.00
_cell.angle_gamma   90.00
#
_symmetry.space_group_name_H-M   'P 1'
#
loop_
_entity.id
_entity.type
_entity.pdbx_description
1 polymer ?
#
loop_
_entity_poly.entity_id
_entity_poly.type
_entity_poly.pdbx_seq_one_letter_code
_entity_poly.pdbx_strand_id
1 'polypeptide(L)'
;MSDVGAGNHRRVCAVYYNKNSGFEVIHGLLDRLMQLLSVRWAGTSATAPSGDQAPMYDLKATADPTYFNGRCADVVLGPTQRVVGRLGVIHPDVLRNFELTMPCSALELDLEVFL
;
A
#
# COMPACT_ATOMS: atom_id res chain seq x y z
N MET A 1 -7.79 -19.34 -21.29
CA MET A 1 -8.84 -19.53 -20.26
C MET A 1 -8.37 -20.68 -19.41
N SER A 2 -7.80 -20.41 -18.24
CA SER A 2 -7.22 -21.44 -17.39
C SER A 2 -8.33 -22.13 -16.59
N ASP A 3 -8.44 -23.43 -16.79
CA ASP A 3 -9.55 -24.34 -16.46
C ASP A 3 -9.65 -24.74 -14.97
N VAL A 4 -9.32 -23.83 -14.05
CA VAL A 4 -9.24 -24.14 -12.60
C VAL A 4 -9.93 -23.13 -11.69
N GLY A 5 -10.52 -22.06 -12.22
CA GLY A 5 -11.18 -21.03 -11.41
C GLY A 5 -10.27 -20.26 -10.44
N ALA A 6 -8.96 -20.52 -10.48
CA ALA A 6 -7.93 -19.90 -9.66
C ALA A 6 -6.99 -19.06 -10.52
N GLY A 7 -6.56 -17.93 -9.98
CA GLY A 7 -5.58 -17.02 -10.60
C GLY A 7 -4.44 -16.73 -9.63
N ASN A 8 -3.22 -16.68 -10.15
CA ASN A 8 -2.07 -16.21 -9.38
C ASN A 8 -1.99 -14.69 -9.49
N HIS A 9 -1.74 -14.01 -8.37
CA HIS A 9 -1.53 -12.57 -8.32
C HIS A 9 -0.15 -12.24 -7.72
N ARG A 10 0.64 -11.44 -8.42
CA ARG A 10 1.95 -10.98 -7.95
C ARG A 10 1.80 -9.78 -7.01
N ARG A 11 1.81 -10.07 -5.70
CA ARG A 11 1.80 -9.05 -4.64
C ARG A 11 3.16 -8.91 -3.97
N VAL A 12 3.50 -7.68 -3.59
CA VAL A 12 4.60 -7.37 -2.67
C VAL A 12 4.02 -7.01 -1.32
N CYS A 13 4.54 -7.67 -0.29
CA CYS A 13 4.18 -7.40 1.10
C CYS A 13 5.44 -7.06 1.89
N ALA A 14 5.34 -6.08 2.79
CA ALA A 14 6.39 -5.71 3.70
C ALA A 14 5.79 -5.48 5.09
N VAL A 15 6.54 -5.86 6.12
CA VAL A 15 6.16 -5.67 7.52
C VAL A 15 7.30 -5.02 8.29
N TYR A 16 6.94 -4.09 9.17
CA TYR A 16 7.86 -3.45 10.10
C TYR A 16 7.41 -3.78 11.52
N TYR A 17 8.21 -4.54 12.25
CA TYR A 17 7.91 -5.02 13.59
C TYR A 17 8.98 -4.53 14.57
N ASN A 18 8.62 -3.58 15.42
CA ASN A 18 9.55 -2.96 16.36
C ASN A 18 8.79 -2.38 17.57
N LYS A 19 9.52 -1.89 18.58
CA LYS A 19 8.96 -1.23 19.76
C LYS A 19 8.03 -0.07 19.42
N ASN A 20 8.25 0.59 18.28
CA ASN A 20 7.39 1.62 17.74
C ASN A 20 6.72 1.10 16.47
N SER A 21 5.50 1.57 16.16
CA SER A 21 4.75 1.11 14.97
C SER A 21 5.48 1.36 13.65
N GLY A 22 6.31 2.41 13.55
CA GLY A 22 7.13 2.66 12.36
C GLY A 22 6.32 2.90 11.09
N PHE A 23 5.13 3.49 11.21
CA PHE A 23 4.26 3.78 10.07
C PHE A 23 4.99 4.62 8.99
N GLU A 24 5.81 5.58 9.42
CA GLU A 24 6.68 6.37 8.54
C GLU A 24 7.69 5.54 7.73
N VAL A 25 8.19 4.42 8.28
CA VAL A 25 9.12 3.53 7.59
C VAL A 25 8.42 2.78 6.47
N ILE A 26 7.21 2.28 6.75
CA ILE A 26 6.39 1.61 5.74
C ILE A 26 5.90 2.58 4.67
N HIS A 27 5.52 3.80 5.06
CA HIS A 27 5.17 4.85 4.10
C HIS A 27 6.38 5.22 3.21
N GLY A 28 7.57 5.44 3.79
CA GLY A 28 8.77 5.72 3.02
C GLY A 28 9.18 4.56 2.09
N LEU A 29 8.91 3.31 2.50
CA LEU A 29 9.10 2.14 1.62
C LEU A 29 8.13 2.18 0.43
N LEU A 30 6.86 2.52 0.65
CA LEU A 30 5.88 2.72 -0.42
C LEU A 30 6.34 3.83 -1.38
N ASP A 31 6.75 4.99 -0.85
CA ASP A 31 7.25 6.11 -1.66
C ASP A 31 8.42 5.67 -2.54
N ARG A 32 9.35 4.90 -1.96
CA ARG A 32 10.51 4.38 -2.68
C ARG A 32 10.12 3.37 -3.76
N LEU A 33 9.16 2.47 -3.48
CA LEU A 33 8.66 1.51 -4.47
C LEU A 33 7.97 2.22 -5.63
N MET A 34 7.11 3.20 -5.35
CA MET A 34 6.41 3.97 -6.38
C MET A 34 7.39 4.77 -7.26
N GLN A 35 8.44 5.35 -6.67
CA GLN A 35 9.51 6.00 -7.43
C GLN A 35 10.23 5.03 -8.38
N LEU A 36 10.53 3.81 -7.92
CA LEU A 36 11.18 2.78 -8.76
C LEU A 36 10.27 2.30 -9.89
N LEU A 37 8.96 2.33 -9.68
CA LEU A 37 7.93 2.01 -10.68
C LEU A 37 7.57 3.21 -11.57
N SER A 38 8.27 4.35 -11.43
CA SER A 38 7.99 5.60 -12.16
C SER A 38 6.56 6.15 -11.96
N VAL A 39 5.95 5.88 -10.80
CA VAL A 39 4.61 6.36 -10.42
C VAL A 39 4.75 7.62 -9.58
N ARG A 40 4.06 8.69 -9.97
CA ARG A 40 4.15 9.99 -9.31
C ARG A 40 3.13 10.12 -8.17
N TRP A 41 3.45 10.91 -7.15
CA TRP A 41 2.49 11.26 -6.10
C TRP A 41 1.48 12.31 -6.58
N ALA A 42 0.18 12.05 -6.43
CA ALA A 42 -0.88 12.94 -6.89
C ALA A 42 -0.95 14.28 -6.14
N GLY A 43 -0.48 14.33 -4.88
CA GLY A 43 -0.46 15.57 -4.08
C GLY A 43 0.66 16.55 -4.43
N THR A 44 1.58 16.20 -5.33
CA THR A 44 2.53 17.18 -5.88
C THR A 44 1.90 17.89 -7.08
N SER A 45 1.43 19.13 -6.87
CA SER A 45 0.94 20.06 -7.90
C SER A 45 2.06 20.54 -8.85
N ALA A 46 3.04 19.69 -9.17
CA ALA A 46 4.02 19.94 -10.19
C ALA A 46 3.39 19.57 -11.53
N THR A 47 2.69 20.54 -12.11
CA THR A 47 2.34 20.67 -13.54
C THR A 47 3.07 19.62 -14.39
N ALA A 48 2.42 18.48 -14.60
CA ALA A 48 2.90 17.56 -15.62
C ALA A 48 2.91 18.35 -16.94
N PRO A 49 4.04 18.42 -17.66
CA PRO A 49 4.03 18.97 -19.00
C PRO A 49 2.96 18.20 -19.78
N SER A 50 2.11 18.93 -20.49
CA SER A 50 0.78 18.55 -21.01
C SER A 50 0.75 17.42 -22.05
N GLY A 51 1.53 16.36 -21.88
CA GLY A 51 1.66 15.24 -22.79
C GLY A 51 2.13 13.92 -22.16
N ASP A 52 2.51 13.88 -20.88
CA ASP A 52 3.02 12.66 -20.24
C ASP A 52 1.96 12.08 -19.27
N GLN A 53 1.21 11.07 -19.71
CA GLN A 53 0.24 10.34 -18.87
C GLN A 53 0.96 9.38 -17.91
N ALA A 54 1.93 9.88 -17.15
CA ALA A 54 2.59 9.08 -16.14
C ALA A 54 1.57 8.66 -15.06
N PRO A 55 1.56 7.38 -14.66
CA PRO A 55 0.65 6.92 -13.62
C PRO A 55 0.93 7.68 -12.33
N MET A 56 -0.14 8.05 -11.63
CA MET A 56 -0.05 8.71 -10.34
C MET A 56 -0.72 7.87 -9.26
N TYR A 57 -0.25 7.97 -8.03
CA TYR A 57 -0.90 7.32 -6.90
C TYR A 57 -1.32 8.34 -5.83
N ASP A 58 -2.36 7.99 -5.09
CA ASP A 58 -2.92 8.74 -3.98
C ASP A 58 -3.17 7.80 -2.79
N LEU A 59 -3.19 8.35 -1.58
CA LEU A 59 -3.47 7.60 -0.35
C LEU A 59 -4.83 8.05 0.20
N LYS A 60 -5.78 7.12 0.23
CA LYS A 60 -7.10 7.37 0.80
C LYS A 60 -7.23 6.67 2.14
N ALA A 61 -7.52 7.45 3.19
CA ALA A 61 -7.79 6.89 4.50
C ALA A 61 -8.96 5.88 4.40
N THR A 62 -8.75 4.69 4.97
CA THR A 62 -9.70 3.58 4.92
C THR A 62 -9.80 2.94 6.29
N ALA A 63 -10.85 2.15 6.51
CA ALA A 63 -11.06 1.42 7.75
C ALA A 63 -11.13 -0.07 7.46
N ASP A 64 -10.30 -0.84 8.14
CA ASP A 64 -10.25 -2.30 8.04
C ASP A 64 -10.03 -2.87 9.46
N PRO A 65 -10.83 -3.87 9.90
CA PRO A 65 -10.71 -4.46 11.23
C PRO A 65 -9.35 -5.08 11.56
N THR A 66 -8.56 -5.43 10.54
CA THR A 66 -7.22 -5.98 10.71
C THR A 66 -6.18 -4.89 11.04
N TYR A 67 -6.53 -3.62 10.84
CA TYR A 67 -5.69 -2.46 11.09
C TYR A 67 -6.23 -1.59 12.23
N PHE A 68 -5.36 -0.78 12.80
CA PHE A 68 -5.72 0.20 13.81
C PHE A 68 -6.50 1.35 13.18
N ASN A 69 -7.61 1.74 13.80
CA ASN A 69 -8.53 2.74 13.25
C ASN A 69 -7.82 4.09 13.05
N GLY A 70 -8.04 4.72 11.90
CA GLY A 70 -7.37 5.97 11.51
C GLY A 70 -5.88 5.83 11.17
N ARG A 71 -5.32 4.62 11.18
CA ARG A 71 -3.94 4.30 10.81
C ARG A 71 -3.87 3.27 9.69
N CYS A 72 -4.79 3.40 8.73
CA CYS A 72 -4.88 2.57 7.54
C CYS A 72 -5.21 3.46 6.33
N ALA A 73 -4.58 3.16 5.20
CA ALA A 73 -4.82 3.84 3.94
C ALA A 73 -4.77 2.87 2.76
N ASP A 74 -5.67 3.07 1.81
CA ASP A 74 -5.65 2.41 0.50
C ASP A 74 -4.74 3.20 -0.44
N VAL A 75 -3.90 2.47 -1.17
CA VAL A 75 -3.06 2.98 -2.24
C VAL A 75 -3.87 2.92 -3.53
N VAL A 76 -4.20 4.09 -4.09
CA VAL A 76 -5.09 4.22 -5.25
C VAL A 76 -4.30 4.75 -6.44
N LEU A 77 -4.34 4.05 -7.58
CA LEU A 77 -3.76 4.53 -8.83
C LEU A 77 -4.75 5.38 -9.63
N GLY A 78 -4.29 6.54 -10.07
CA GLY A 78 -4.91 7.38 -11.09
C GLY A 78 -4.34 7.08 -12.49
N PRO A 79 -5.15 7.26 -13.55
CA PRO A 79 -6.49 7.84 -13.57
C PRO A 79 -7.63 6.86 -13.27
N THR A 80 -7.37 5.56 -13.22
CA THR A 80 -8.41 4.51 -13.09
C THR A 80 -9.11 4.47 -11.73
N GLN A 81 -8.58 5.18 -10.73
CA GLN A 81 -9.03 5.14 -9.33
C GLN A 81 -9.07 3.72 -8.76
N ARG A 82 -8.19 2.84 -9.26
CA ARG A 82 -8.10 1.44 -8.82
C ARG A 82 -7.30 1.37 -7.52
N VAL A 83 -7.83 0.71 -6.50
CA VAL A 83 -7.07 0.32 -5.31
C VAL A 83 -6.07 -0.77 -5.70
N VAL A 84 -4.79 -0.49 -5.51
CA VAL A 84 -3.69 -1.42 -5.84
C VAL A 84 -3.00 -1.97 -4.60
N GLY A 85 -3.28 -1.42 -3.43
CA GLY A 85 -2.64 -1.87 -2.21
C GLY A 85 -3.22 -1.20 -0.99
N ARG A 86 -2.69 -1.58 0.17
CA ARG A 86 -3.07 -1.05 1.47
C ARG A 86 -1.84 -0.99 2.37
N LEU A 87 -1.76 0.05 3.17
CA LEU A 87 -0.79 0.13 4.26
C LEU A 87 -1.46 0.56 5.55
N GLY A 88 -0.89 0.14 6.67
CA GLY A 88 -1.40 0.53 7.96
C GLY A 88 -0.68 -0.10 9.13
N VAL A 89 -1.04 0.35 10.33
CA VAL A 89 -0.64 -0.28 11.59
C VAL A 89 -1.61 -1.41 11.88
N ILE A 90 -1.11 -2.62 12.15
CA ILE A 90 -1.93 -3.80 12.44
C ILE A 90 -2.65 -3.63 13.80
N HIS A 91 -3.90 -4.08 13.88
CA HIS A 91 -4.68 -4.02 15.11
C HIS A 91 -4.04 -4.88 16.23
N PRO A 92 -3.98 -4.41 17.49
CA PRO A 92 -3.39 -5.18 18.59
C PRO A 92 -3.99 -6.57 18.80
N ASP A 93 -5.29 -6.73 18.57
CA ASP A 93 -5.96 -8.03 18.69
C ASP A 93 -5.47 -9.04 17.64
N VAL A 94 -5.18 -8.57 16.43
CA VAL A 94 -4.58 -9.41 15.39
C VAL A 94 -3.19 -9.84 15.84
N LEU A 95 -2.36 -8.90 16.29
CA LEU A 95 -1.01 -9.22 16.78
C LEU A 95 -1.04 -10.24 17.92
N ARG A 96 -1.97 -10.08 18.86
CA ARG A 96 -2.17 -11.03 19.97
C ARG A 96 -2.56 -12.42 19.48
N ASN A 97 -3.41 -12.53 18.47
CA ASN A 97 -3.80 -13.81 17.88
C ASN A 97 -2.64 -14.51 17.16
N PHE A 98 -1.62 -13.75 16.73
CA PHE A 98 -0.37 -14.25 16.16
C PHE A 98 0.77 -14.33 17.20
N GLU A 99 0.48 -14.17 18.49
CA GLU A 99 1.46 -14.21 19.60
C GLU A 99 2.59 -13.16 19.48
N LEU A 100 2.29 -12.04 18.82
CA LEU A 100 3.19 -10.92 18.63
C LEU A 100 2.97 -9.86 19.73
N THR A 101 4.05 -9.38 20.31
CA THR A 101 4.04 -8.47 21.48
C THR A 101 4.37 -7.02 21.15
N MET A 102 4.98 -6.77 19.99
CA MET A 102 5.37 -5.42 19.56
C MET A 102 4.40 -4.89 18.48
N PRO A 103 4.27 -3.56 18.34
CA PRO A 103 3.54 -2.97 17.22
C PRO A 103 4.09 -3.43 15.86
N CYS A 104 3.19 -3.58 14.89
CA CYS A 104 3.52 -3.93 13.51
C CYS A 104 2.84 -2.95 12.54
N SER A 105 3.58 -2.46 11.55
CA SER A 105 2.99 -1.84 10.36
C SER A 105 3.20 -2.75 9.16
N ALA A 106 2.22 -2.80 8.26
CA ALA A 106 2.27 -3.60 7.06
C ALA A 106 1.96 -2.75 5.82
N LEU A 107 2.55 -3.14 4.69
CA LEU A 107 2.23 -2.68 3.35
C LEU A 107 2.00 -3.90 2.48
N GLU A 108 0.95 -3.85 1.68
CA GLU A 108 0.66 -4.79 0.61
C GLU A 108 0.39 -4.00 -0.67
N LEU A 109 0.98 -4.43 -1.79
CA LEU A 109 0.80 -3.82 -3.11
C LEU A 109 0.73 -4.89 -4.20
N ASP A 110 -0.25 -4.79 -5.08
CA ASP A 110 -0.39 -5.57 -6.30
C ASP A 110 0.54 -4.99 -7.38
N LEU A 111 1.57 -5.76 -7.75
CA LEU A 111 2.53 -5.36 -8.77
C LEU A 111 2.06 -5.66 -10.19
N GLU A 112 1.05 -6.51 -10.37
CA GLU A 112 0.56 -6.86 -11.73
C GLU A 112 -0.03 -5.66 -12.45
N VAL A 113 -0.41 -4.63 -11.71
CA VAL A 113 -0.95 -3.39 -12.28
C VAL A 113 0.11 -2.55 -12.99
N PHE A 114 1.40 -2.83 -12.76
CA PHE A 114 2.53 -2.08 -13.32
C PHE A 114 3.33 -2.87 -14.38
N LEU A 115 2.91 -4.10 -14.71
CA LEU A 115 3.54 -4.98 -15.70
C LEU A 115 2.74 -4.99 -17.00
#